data_AF-A0A953BJJ7-F1
#
_entry.id   AF-A0A953BJJ7-F1
#
_cell.length_a   1.000
_cell.length_b   1.000
_cell.length_c   1.000
_cell.angle_alpha   90.00
_cell.angle_beta   90.00
_cell.angle_gamma   90.00
#
_symmetry.space_group_name_H-M   'P 1'
#
loop_
_entity.id
_entity.type
_entity.pdbx_description
1 polymer ?
#
loop_
_entity_poly.entity_id
_entity_poly.type
_entity_poly.pdbx_seq_one_letter_code
_entity_poly.pdbx_strand_id
1 'polypeptide(L)'
;MNVVLSPYHLTTKEPPAMAALLLAERVVTFIPSPLSGSDRESLGRAVTMSPGYLRFMDSWRWSTPLWESGVVCSAFRDTDASGDIHHVFGALANDDRFTPLRALLHEDLFDDEKRYLDAVSHDLLKGGPDPGVSLPMSAALDRFACRNSLMVMRAHPTSVAQRAEEKLCRRVVTIAIPGVVQADARRLMIYRKELHEPLSELREALSGAVRDLYRDSAEPLDRDSLAEIEHAARAYSMEFDALREDMASDAGDDEVRLIDATMTLSLTAAPVDAVLRSGLTAMRVLTGVPRKELSGRHQPESGVAALARRDALEGRSVITLVVKPLGRPNASKR
;
A
#
# COMPACT_ATOMS: atom_id res chain seq x y z
N MET A 1 5.49 5.63 -13.76
CA MET A 1 5.09 5.72 -12.33
C MET A 1 4.84 4.33 -11.77
N ASN A 2 5.61 3.88 -10.78
CA ASN A 2 5.45 2.55 -10.18
C ASN A 2 5.05 2.67 -8.71
N VAL A 3 4.07 1.87 -8.30
CA VAL A 3 3.51 1.94 -6.94
C VAL A 3 3.52 0.57 -6.28
N VAL A 4 3.66 0.58 -4.97
CA VAL A 4 3.42 -0.53 -4.07
C VAL A 4 2.00 -0.39 -3.54
N LEU A 5 1.21 -1.45 -3.63
CA LEU A 5 -0.15 -1.50 -3.13
C LEU A 5 -0.22 -2.55 -2.04
N SER A 6 -0.87 -2.19 -0.94
CA SER A 6 -1.20 -3.15 0.11
C SER A 6 -2.18 -4.20 -0.43
N PRO A 7 -1.92 -5.51 -0.24
CA PRO A 7 -2.77 -6.56 -0.75
C PRO A 7 -4.19 -6.51 -0.16
N TYR A 8 -4.35 -5.94 1.05
CA TYR A 8 -5.65 -5.72 1.67
C TYR A 8 -6.57 -4.86 0.79
N HIS A 9 -6.06 -3.77 0.21
CA HIS A 9 -6.85 -2.88 -0.66
C HIS A 9 -7.28 -3.58 -1.95
N LEU A 10 -6.45 -4.48 -2.49
CA LEU A 10 -6.77 -5.23 -3.70
C LEU A 10 -7.88 -6.24 -3.44
N THR A 11 -7.83 -6.95 -2.31
CA THR A 11 -8.89 -7.89 -1.90
C THR A 11 -10.24 -7.21 -1.74
N THR A 12 -10.28 -6.04 -1.11
CA THR A 12 -11.53 -5.31 -0.82
C THR A 12 -11.97 -4.37 -1.96
N LYS A 13 -11.20 -4.30 -3.06
CA LYS A 13 -11.43 -3.39 -4.20
C LYS A 13 -11.61 -1.92 -3.77
N GLU A 14 -10.81 -1.52 -2.79
CA GLU A 14 -10.91 -0.20 -2.20
C GLU A 14 -10.44 0.90 -3.16
N PRO A 15 -10.86 2.16 -2.95
CA PRO A 15 -10.43 3.30 -3.75
C PRO A 15 -8.91 3.41 -4.01
N PRO A 16 -8.00 3.22 -3.04
CA PRO A 16 -6.56 3.13 -3.31
C PRO A 16 -6.18 2.05 -4.33
N ALA A 17 -6.82 0.87 -4.30
CA ALA A 17 -6.54 -0.16 -5.31
C ALA A 17 -7.01 0.29 -6.69
N MET A 18 -8.22 0.85 -6.81
CA MET A 18 -8.75 1.32 -8.09
C MET A 18 -7.90 2.45 -8.68
N ALA A 19 -7.49 3.41 -7.85
CA ALA A 19 -6.57 4.47 -8.23
C ALA A 19 -5.20 3.91 -8.64
N ALA A 20 -4.63 2.95 -7.90
CA ALA A 20 -3.35 2.34 -8.26
C ALA A 20 -3.43 1.63 -9.61
N LEU A 21 -4.45 0.80 -9.81
CA LEU A 21 -4.62 -0.01 -11.02
C LEU A 21 -4.93 0.84 -12.26
N LEU A 22 -5.58 1.99 -12.09
CA LEU A 22 -5.83 2.93 -13.19
C LEU A 22 -4.59 3.78 -13.48
N LEU A 23 -4.03 4.41 -12.44
CA LEU A 23 -3.06 5.48 -12.59
C LEU A 23 -1.63 4.98 -12.72
N ALA A 24 -1.24 3.89 -12.05
CA ALA A 24 0.15 3.45 -12.08
C ALA A 24 0.50 2.74 -13.38
N GLU A 25 1.76 2.79 -13.78
CA GLU A 25 2.27 1.97 -14.87
C GLU A 25 2.33 0.50 -14.43
N ARG A 26 2.94 0.26 -13.27
CA ARG A 26 2.97 -1.04 -12.58
C ARG A 26 2.59 -0.89 -11.11
N VAL A 27 1.88 -1.88 -10.61
CA VAL A 27 1.44 -2.05 -9.23
C VAL A 27 2.11 -3.30 -8.68
N VAL A 28 3.01 -3.11 -7.73
CA VAL A 28 3.66 -4.19 -7.01
C VAL A 28 2.86 -4.47 -5.75
N THR A 29 2.44 -5.71 -5.55
CA THR A 29 1.72 -6.13 -4.35
C THR A 29 2.29 -7.44 -3.82
N PHE A 30 2.18 -7.64 -2.52
CA PHE A 30 2.59 -8.90 -1.91
C PHE A 30 1.56 -10.00 -2.22
N ILE A 31 2.05 -11.18 -2.62
CA ILE A 31 1.25 -12.39 -2.73
C ILE A 31 1.81 -13.40 -1.73
N PRO A 32 1.00 -13.90 -0.77
CA PRO A 32 1.40 -15.03 0.06
C PRO A 32 1.81 -16.17 -0.86
N SER A 33 3.05 -16.63 -0.72
CA SER A 33 3.63 -17.70 -1.56
C SER A 33 4.18 -18.81 -0.67
N PRO A 34 4.16 -20.08 -1.10
CA PRO A 34 4.69 -21.19 -0.32
C PRO A 34 6.16 -20.93 0.05
N LEU A 35 6.56 -21.31 1.27
CA LEU A 35 7.94 -21.18 1.73
C LEU A 35 8.89 -22.10 0.94
N SER A 36 8.37 -23.22 0.41
CA SER A 36 9.14 -24.13 -0.43
C SER A 36 9.45 -23.59 -1.83
N GLY A 37 8.80 -22.51 -2.27
CA GLY A 37 9.02 -21.88 -3.57
C GLY A 37 7.73 -21.58 -4.35
N SER A 38 7.91 -20.94 -5.51
CA SER A 38 6.81 -20.47 -6.37
C SER A 38 6.55 -21.37 -7.59
N ASP A 39 7.14 -22.56 -7.64
CA ASP A 39 6.91 -23.50 -8.73
C ASP A 39 5.51 -24.13 -8.66
N ARG A 40 5.07 -24.74 -9.76
CA ARG A 40 3.72 -25.31 -9.90
C ARG A 40 3.45 -26.44 -8.89
N GLU A 41 4.46 -27.22 -8.53
CA GLU A 41 4.32 -28.30 -7.56
C GLU A 41 4.13 -27.72 -6.15
N SER A 42 4.98 -26.77 -5.76
CA SER A 42 4.87 -26.04 -4.48
C SER A 42 3.50 -25.36 -4.33
N LEU A 43 3.01 -24.69 -5.39
CA LEU A 43 1.67 -24.10 -5.41
C LEU A 43 0.55 -25.16 -5.28
N GLY A 44 0.69 -26.29 -5.96
CA GLY A 44 -0.27 -27.41 -5.87
C GLY A 44 -0.34 -28.02 -4.46
N ARG A 45 0.81 -28.17 -3.79
CA ARG A 45 0.88 -28.60 -2.39
C ARG A 45 0.22 -27.59 -1.46
N ALA A 46 0.55 -26.30 -1.62
CA ALA A 46 -0.02 -25.23 -0.81
C ALA A 46 -1.55 -25.14 -0.90
N VAL A 47 -2.11 -25.27 -2.10
CA VAL A 47 -3.58 -25.30 -2.30
C VAL A 47 -4.22 -26.50 -1.60
N THR A 48 -3.55 -27.66 -1.63
CA THR A 48 -4.05 -28.88 -0.98
C THR A 48 -3.99 -28.76 0.55
N MET A 49 -2.92 -28.15 1.06
CA MET A 49 -2.65 -28.00 2.48
C MET A 49 -3.43 -26.87 3.16
N SER A 50 -3.73 -25.79 2.42
CA SER A 50 -4.45 -24.61 2.90
C SER A 50 -5.65 -24.29 1.98
N PRO A 51 -6.87 -24.75 2.32
CA PRO A 51 -8.08 -24.32 1.62
C PRO A 51 -8.35 -22.81 1.73
N GLY A 52 -7.82 -22.15 2.77
CA GLY A 52 -7.88 -20.70 2.93
C GLY A 52 -7.12 -19.97 1.83
N TYR A 53 -5.94 -20.47 1.48
CA TYR A 53 -5.12 -19.94 0.40
C TYR A 53 -5.83 -20.02 -0.96
N LEU A 54 -6.50 -21.13 -1.28
CA LEU A 54 -7.28 -21.25 -2.51
C LEU A 54 -8.41 -20.21 -2.59
N ARG A 55 -9.16 -20.01 -1.49
CA ARG A 55 -10.21 -19.00 -1.42
C ARG A 55 -9.66 -17.59 -1.61
N PHE A 56 -8.49 -17.31 -1.06
CA PHE A 56 -7.79 -16.05 -1.27
C PHE A 56 -7.46 -15.86 -2.77
N MET A 57 -6.83 -16.85 -3.41
CA MET A 57 -6.49 -16.76 -4.83
C MET A 57 -7.73 -16.57 -5.71
N ASP A 58 -8.83 -17.25 -5.41
CA ASP A 58 -10.10 -17.09 -6.14
C ASP A 58 -10.71 -15.69 -5.92
N SER A 59 -10.57 -15.11 -4.73
CA SER A 59 -11.04 -13.74 -4.46
C SER A 59 -10.36 -12.68 -5.33
N TRP A 60 -9.17 -12.97 -5.87
CA TRP A 60 -8.41 -12.10 -6.75
C TRP A 60 -8.61 -12.39 -8.24
N ARG A 61 -9.41 -13.40 -8.60
CA ARG A 61 -9.65 -13.79 -9.99
C ARG A 61 -10.18 -12.67 -10.89
N TRP A 62 -10.90 -11.70 -10.31
CA TRP A 62 -11.35 -10.52 -11.04
C TRP A 62 -10.20 -9.68 -11.62
N SER A 63 -9.01 -9.77 -11.00
CA SER A 63 -7.82 -8.99 -11.37
C SER A 63 -6.93 -9.69 -12.41
N THR A 64 -7.21 -10.94 -12.80
CA THR A 64 -6.37 -11.75 -13.70
C THR A 64 -5.91 -11.01 -14.97
N PRO A 65 -6.76 -10.28 -15.72
CA PRO A 65 -6.30 -9.54 -16.90
C PRO A 65 -5.23 -8.48 -16.60
N LEU A 66 -5.20 -7.92 -15.39
CA LEU A 66 -4.19 -6.94 -14.98
C LEU A 66 -2.85 -7.62 -14.65
N TRP A 67 -2.86 -8.87 -14.19
CA TRP A 67 -1.66 -9.68 -14.02
C TRP A 67 -1.09 -10.10 -15.37
N GLU A 68 -1.94 -10.60 -16.27
CA GLU A 68 -1.54 -11.06 -17.61
C GLU A 68 -0.94 -9.92 -18.45
N SER A 69 -1.42 -8.69 -18.27
CA SER A 69 -0.88 -7.50 -18.94
C SER A 69 0.35 -6.89 -18.25
N GLY A 70 0.79 -7.43 -17.11
CA GLY A 70 1.93 -6.93 -16.35
C GLY A 70 1.67 -5.59 -15.63
N VAL A 71 0.41 -5.17 -15.50
CA VAL A 71 0.02 -4.01 -14.69
C VAL A 71 0.18 -4.34 -13.21
N VAL A 72 -0.19 -5.55 -12.79
CA VAL A 72 0.04 -6.04 -11.42
C VAL A 72 1.18 -7.05 -11.43
N CYS A 73 2.09 -6.93 -10.47
CA CYS A 73 3.25 -7.80 -10.32
C CYS A 73 3.49 -8.14 -8.83
N SER A 74 4.11 -9.29 -8.56
CA SER A 74 4.56 -9.65 -7.20
C SER A 74 5.97 -9.13 -6.88
N ALA A 75 6.73 -8.78 -7.90
CA ALA A 75 8.13 -8.38 -7.80
C ALA A 75 8.43 -7.14 -8.63
N PHE A 76 9.48 -6.42 -8.24
CA PHE A 76 10.06 -5.30 -8.97
C PHE A 76 11.57 -5.51 -9.09
N ARG A 77 12.10 -5.43 -10.31
CA ARG A 77 13.53 -5.71 -10.61
C ARG A 77 13.99 -7.04 -10.00
N ASP A 78 13.18 -8.08 -10.21
CA ASP A 78 13.43 -9.45 -9.74
C ASP A 78 13.51 -9.61 -8.21
N THR A 79 13.01 -8.63 -7.45
CA THR A 79 12.91 -8.68 -5.99
C THR A 79 11.48 -8.47 -5.52
N ASP A 80 11.05 -9.24 -4.52
CA ASP A 80 9.75 -9.09 -3.88
C ASP A 80 9.89 -8.48 -2.46
N ALA A 81 8.75 -8.34 -1.77
CA ALA A 81 8.70 -7.83 -0.40
C ALA A 81 8.96 -8.91 0.67
N SER A 82 9.13 -10.19 0.30
CA SER A 82 9.20 -11.30 1.26
C SER A 82 10.37 -11.14 2.23
N GLY A 83 11.54 -10.72 1.74
CA GLY A 83 12.69 -10.43 2.58
C GLY A 83 12.46 -9.28 3.57
N ASP A 84 11.72 -8.23 3.17
CA ASP A 84 11.36 -7.12 4.05
C ASP A 84 10.34 -7.55 5.11
N ILE A 85 9.41 -8.45 4.76
CA ILE A 85 8.45 -9.03 5.69
C ILE A 85 9.19 -9.81 6.77
N HIS A 86 10.05 -10.76 6.41
CA HIS A 86 10.86 -11.50 7.38
C HIS A 86 11.71 -10.57 8.26
N HIS A 87 12.30 -9.53 7.67
CA HIS A 87 13.07 -8.54 8.42
C HIS A 87 12.21 -7.82 9.46
N VAL A 88 11.04 -7.32 9.10
CA VAL A 88 10.15 -6.58 10.01
C VAL A 88 9.62 -7.48 11.11
N PHE A 89 9.22 -8.72 10.80
CA PHE A 89 8.80 -9.69 11.82
C PHE A 89 9.94 -9.99 12.79
N GLY A 90 11.16 -10.22 12.30
CA GLY A 90 12.34 -10.42 13.13
C GLY A 90 12.65 -9.21 14.02
N ALA A 91 12.52 -7.99 13.49
CA ALA A 91 12.70 -6.77 14.26
C ALA A 91 11.63 -6.61 15.36
N LEU A 92 10.36 -6.85 15.04
CA LEU A 92 9.26 -6.77 16.00
C LEU A 92 9.44 -7.78 17.15
N ALA A 93 9.90 -9.00 16.84
CA ALA A 93 10.15 -10.04 17.85
C ALA A 93 11.35 -9.75 18.75
N ASN A 94 12.43 -9.14 18.23
CA ASN A 94 13.72 -9.09 18.92
C ASN A 94 14.18 -7.69 19.36
N ASP A 95 13.64 -6.61 18.78
CA ASP A 95 14.06 -5.23 19.12
C ASP A 95 13.24 -4.68 20.28
N ASP A 96 13.91 -4.21 21.34
CA ASP A 96 13.27 -3.74 22.57
C ASP A 96 12.42 -2.47 22.37
N ARG A 97 12.67 -1.70 21.30
CA ARG A 97 11.83 -0.57 20.92
C ARG A 97 10.39 -1.01 20.61
N PHE A 98 10.22 -2.25 20.18
CA PHE A 98 8.92 -2.81 19.77
C PHE A 98 8.32 -3.79 20.77
N THR A 99 8.88 -3.90 21.99
CA THR A 99 8.33 -4.76 23.05
C THR A 99 6.82 -4.63 23.25
N PRO A 100 6.21 -3.42 23.26
CA PRO A 100 4.75 -3.30 23.41
C PRO A 100 3.92 -3.92 22.28
N LEU A 101 4.52 -4.16 21.10
CA LEU A 101 3.85 -4.78 19.96
C LEU A 101 3.99 -6.30 19.94
N ARG A 102 4.93 -6.88 20.68
CA ARG A 102 5.21 -8.33 20.67
C ARG A 102 4.00 -9.17 21.04
N ALA A 103 3.16 -8.68 21.96
CA ALA A 103 1.92 -9.36 22.37
C ALA A 103 0.89 -9.52 21.25
N LEU A 104 1.03 -8.79 20.13
CA LEU A 104 0.17 -8.93 18.96
C LEU A 104 0.73 -9.94 17.94
N LEU A 105 2.01 -10.29 18.03
CA LEU A 105 2.66 -11.11 17.02
C LEU A 105 2.25 -12.57 17.16
N HIS A 106 2.12 -13.24 16.02
CA HIS A 106 2.03 -14.70 15.97
C HIS A 106 3.44 -15.27 16.05
N GLU A 107 3.80 -15.78 17.23
CA GLU A 107 5.04 -16.55 17.40
C GLU A 107 5.03 -17.73 16.41
N ASP A 108 6.18 -17.96 15.78
CA ASP A 108 6.44 -19.05 14.84
C ASP A 108 5.59 -18.99 13.56
N LEU A 109 5.06 -17.82 13.19
CA LEU A 109 4.21 -17.68 12.00
C LEU A 109 4.87 -18.23 10.73
N PHE A 110 6.18 -18.03 10.58
CA PHE A 110 6.95 -18.45 9.40
C PHE A 110 7.64 -19.81 9.56
N ASP A 111 7.49 -20.48 10.69
CA ASP A 111 8.15 -21.77 10.93
C ASP A 111 7.33 -22.95 10.39
N ASP A 112 6.03 -22.74 10.16
CA ASP A 112 5.10 -23.70 9.58
C ASP A 112 4.38 -23.07 8.36
N GLU A 113 4.63 -23.62 7.17
CA GLU A 113 4.09 -23.11 5.91
C GLU A 113 2.55 -23.10 5.90
N LYS A 114 1.90 -24.12 6.46
CA LYS A 114 0.43 -24.20 6.51
C LYS A 114 -0.11 -23.08 7.39
N ARG A 115 0.44 -22.91 8.58
CA ARG A 115 0.03 -21.88 9.55
C ARG A 115 0.22 -20.48 8.97
N TYR A 116 1.36 -20.24 8.34
CA TYR A 116 1.65 -19.01 7.60
C TYR A 116 0.58 -18.72 6.53
N LEU A 117 0.38 -19.66 5.59
CA LEU A 117 -0.55 -19.47 4.48
C LEU A 117 -1.98 -19.30 4.96
N ASP A 118 -2.42 -20.09 5.94
CA ASP A 118 -3.76 -19.98 6.53
C ASP A 118 -3.96 -18.62 7.21
N ALA A 119 -3.03 -18.19 8.06
CA ALA A 119 -3.15 -16.94 8.81
C ALA A 119 -3.17 -15.72 7.88
N VAL A 120 -2.21 -15.64 6.95
CA VAL A 120 -2.11 -14.50 6.03
C VAL A 120 -3.29 -14.47 5.06
N SER A 121 -3.68 -15.61 4.48
CA SER A 121 -4.83 -15.67 3.56
C SER A 121 -6.13 -15.31 4.28
N HIS A 122 -6.30 -15.76 5.52
CA HIS A 122 -7.48 -15.44 6.32
C HIS A 122 -7.56 -13.95 6.64
N ASP A 123 -6.44 -13.35 7.03
CA ASP A 123 -6.35 -11.93 7.32
C ASP A 123 -6.63 -11.07 6.07
N LEU A 124 -6.04 -11.45 4.92
CA LEU A 124 -6.29 -10.79 3.63
C LEU A 124 -7.75 -10.84 3.22
N LEU A 125 -8.39 -12.02 3.30
CA LEU A 125 -9.81 -12.21 2.98
C LEU A 125 -10.75 -11.37 3.85
N LYS A 126 -10.32 -11.02 5.06
CA LYS A 126 -11.08 -10.17 5.99
C LYS A 126 -10.71 -8.68 5.92
N GLY A 127 -9.77 -8.30 5.05
CA GLY A 127 -9.33 -6.91 4.93
C GLY A 127 -8.37 -6.45 6.04
N GLY A 128 -7.62 -7.38 6.66
CA GLY A 128 -6.56 -7.05 7.61
C GLY A 128 -7.00 -6.75 9.05
N PRO A 129 -8.00 -7.45 9.64
CA PRO A 129 -8.38 -7.21 11.04
C PRO A 129 -7.30 -7.61 12.04
N ASP A 130 -6.32 -8.45 11.66
CA ASP A 130 -5.28 -8.95 12.55
C ASP A 130 -4.04 -8.02 12.53
N PRO A 131 -3.79 -7.24 13.60
CA PRO A 131 -2.62 -6.37 13.65
C PRO A 131 -1.30 -7.15 13.75
N GLY A 132 -1.32 -8.42 14.17
CA GLY A 132 -0.15 -9.30 14.18
C GLY A 132 0.37 -9.68 12.80
N VAL A 133 -0.47 -9.53 11.76
CA VAL A 133 -0.13 -9.79 10.36
C VAL A 133 -0.09 -8.50 9.54
N SER A 134 -1.13 -7.68 9.62
CA SER A 134 -1.30 -6.48 8.80
C SER A 134 -0.30 -5.36 9.12
N LEU A 135 0.13 -5.20 10.37
CA LEU A 135 1.11 -4.20 10.77
C LEU A 135 2.52 -4.54 10.22
N PRO A 136 3.08 -5.74 10.44
CA PRO A 136 4.34 -6.14 9.79
C PRO A 136 4.28 -6.04 8.27
N MET A 137 3.17 -6.46 7.65
CA MET A 137 2.96 -6.39 6.21
C MET A 137 3.08 -4.96 5.69
N SER A 138 2.35 -4.03 6.31
CA SER A 138 2.34 -2.62 5.89
C SER A 138 3.71 -1.97 6.07
N ALA A 139 4.39 -2.25 7.18
CA ALA A 139 5.74 -1.74 7.43
C ALA A 139 6.77 -2.34 6.45
N ALA A 140 6.65 -3.61 6.09
CA ALA A 140 7.52 -4.25 5.12
C ALA A 140 7.33 -3.68 3.70
N LEU A 141 6.09 -3.38 3.30
CA LEU A 141 5.80 -2.73 2.03
C LEU A 141 6.40 -1.31 1.96
N ASP A 142 6.41 -0.56 3.06
CA ASP A 142 7.08 0.75 3.12
C ASP A 142 8.59 0.63 2.93
N ARG A 143 9.21 -0.37 3.56
CA ARG A 143 10.64 -0.66 3.37
C ARG A 143 10.96 -1.06 1.95
N PHE A 144 10.17 -1.97 1.38
CA PHE A 144 10.31 -2.42 0.00
C PHE A 144 10.19 -1.24 -0.97
N ALA A 145 9.20 -0.37 -0.76
CA ALA A 145 9.00 0.83 -1.57
C ALA A 145 10.18 1.79 -1.45
N CYS A 146 10.61 2.08 -0.23
CA CYS A 146 11.73 2.98 0.05
C CYS A 146 13.02 2.49 -0.62
N ARG A 147 13.35 1.20 -0.49
CA ARG A 147 14.54 0.58 -1.10
C ARG A 147 14.54 0.70 -2.63
N ASN A 148 13.37 0.62 -3.24
CA ASN A 148 13.21 0.63 -4.70
C ASN A 148 12.79 2.00 -5.26
N SER A 149 12.72 3.04 -4.42
CA SER A 149 12.23 4.38 -4.78
C SER A 149 10.84 4.37 -5.43
N LEU A 150 9.95 3.50 -4.94
CA LEU A 150 8.56 3.37 -5.37
C LEU A 150 7.65 4.21 -4.48
N MET A 151 6.46 4.56 -4.96
CA MET A 151 5.42 5.13 -4.09
C MET A 151 4.61 4.05 -3.41
N VAL A 152 4.07 4.31 -2.22
CA VAL A 152 3.06 3.44 -1.59
C VAL A 152 1.68 4.05 -1.74
N MET A 153 0.74 3.31 -2.30
CA MET A 153 -0.66 3.73 -2.35
C MET A 153 -1.34 3.43 -1.01
N ARG A 154 -1.98 4.45 -0.42
CA ARG A 154 -2.61 4.37 0.91
C ARG A 154 -4.07 4.82 0.86
N ALA A 155 -4.93 4.19 1.66
CA ALA A 155 -6.26 4.74 1.94
C ALA A 155 -6.18 5.99 2.84
N HIS A 156 -7.21 6.83 2.77
CA HIS A 156 -7.42 7.88 3.78
C HIS A 156 -7.54 7.28 5.19
N PRO A 157 -6.92 7.89 6.23
CA PRO A 157 -6.95 7.38 7.59
C PRO A 157 -8.36 7.26 8.18
N THR A 158 -8.75 6.05 8.58
CA THR A 158 -10.00 5.79 9.30
C THR A 158 -9.79 5.30 10.72
N SER A 159 -8.70 4.55 10.97
CA SER A 159 -8.39 3.97 12.28
C SER A 159 -7.52 4.89 13.17
N VAL A 160 -7.42 4.56 14.47
CA VAL A 160 -6.55 5.28 15.43
C VAL A 160 -5.08 5.22 15.00
N ALA A 161 -4.60 4.05 14.58
CA ALA A 161 -3.23 3.87 14.10
C ALA A 161 -2.98 4.70 12.84
N GLN A 162 -3.87 4.65 11.85
CA GLN A 162 -3.71 5.42 10.61
C GLN A 162 -3.75 6.94 10.85
N ARG A 163 -4.58 7.42 11.79
CA ARG A 163 -4.59 8.85 12.18
C ARG A 163 -3.32 9.25 12.92
N ALA A 164 -2.69 8.33 13.65
CA ALA A 164 -1.37 8.58 14.24
C ALA A 164 -0.27 8.59 13.17
N GLU A 165 -0.37 7.71 12.17
CA GLU A 165 0.51 7.67 11.00
C GLU A 165 0.42 8.98 10.19
N GLU A 166 -0.79 9.50 9.93
CA GLU A 166 -1.00 10.75 9.20
C GLU A 166 -0.27 11.94 9.84
N LYS A 167 -0.16 11.97 11.18
CA LYS A 167 0.57 13.01 11.91
C LYS A 167 2.09 12.95 11.70
N LEU A 168 2.61 11.81 11.23
CA LEU A 168 4.01 11.63 10.86
C LEU A 168 4.28 12.01 9.39
N CYS A 169 3.21 12.18 8.60
CA CYS A 169 3.33 12.50 7.18
C CYS A 169 3.47 14.01 6.96
N ARG A 170 4.42 14.40 6.12
CA ARG A 170 4.50 15.72 5.52
C ARG A 170 3.77 15.69 4.18
N ARG A 171 2.68 16.46 4.06
CA ARG A 171 1.97 16.61 2.78
C ARG A 171 2.76 17.54 1.86
N VAL A 172 2.91 17.11 0.61
CA VAL A 172 3.67 17.82 -0.42
C VAL A 172 2.73 18.51 -1.40
N VAL A 173 1.84 17.75 -2.03
CA VAL A 173 0.85 18.27 -2.98
C VAL A 173 -0.45 17.48 -2.87
N THR A 174 -1.57 18.09 -3.26
CA THR A 174 -2.85 17.40 -3.36
C THR A 174 -3.57 17.84 -4.62
N ILE A 175 -3.99 16.85 -5.41
CA ILE A 175 -4.79 17.05 -6.61
C ILE A 175 -6.11 16.29 -6.46
N ALA A 176 -7.16 16.77 -7.10
CA ALA A 176 -8.41 16.04 -7.27
C ALA A 176 -8.48 15.56 -8.72
N ILE A 177 -8.78 14.29 -8.90
CA ILE A 177 -8.94 13.68 -10.22
C ILE A 177 -10.20 12.83 -10.26
N PRO A 178 -10.87 12.69 -11.42
CA PRO A 178 -11.91 11.70 -11.59
C PRO A 178 -11.30 10.29 -11.61
N GLY A 179 -12.16 9.29 -11.46
CA GLY A 179 -11.76 7.90 -11.53
C GLY A 179 -12.96 6.99 -11.30
N VAL A 180 -12.68 5.70 -11.25
CA VAL A 180 -13.70 4.67 -11.07
C VAL A 180 -13.48 3.93 -9.76
N VAL A 181 -14.55 3.53 -9.10
CA VAL A 181 -14.50 2.59 -7.97
C VAL A 181 -15.26 1.31 -8.29
N GLN A 182 -14.81 0.19 -7.72
CA GLN A 182 -15.38 -1.14 -7.92
C GLN A 182 -15.38 -1.65 -9.38
N ALA A 183 -14.58 -1.05 -10.26
CA ALA A 183 -14.42 -1.52 -11.63
C ALA A 183 -13.76 -2.92 -11.67
N ASP A 184 -14.13 -3.72 -12.67
CA ASP A 184 -13.40 -4.94 -12.99
C ASP A 184 -12.11 -4.65 -13.77
N ALA A 185 -11.26 -5.68 -13.90
CA ALA A 185 -10.00 -5.55 -14.61
C ALA A 185 -10.14 -5.18 -16.09
N ARG A 186 -11.17 -5.68 -16.78
CA ARG A 186 -11.35 -5.43 -18.22
C ARG A 186 -11.69 -3.97 -18.45
N ARG A 187 -12.57 -3.42 -17.62
CA ARG A 187 -12.95 -2.01 -17.70
C ARG A 187 -11.77 -1.10 -17.36
N LEU A 188 -11.00 -1.43 -16.31
CA LEU A 188 -9.76 -0.70 -16.01
C LEU A 188 -8.78 -0.73 -17.19
N MET A 189 -8.64 -1.86 -17.89
CA MET A 189 -7.80 -1.96 -19.08
C MET A 189 -8.28 -1.08 -20.24
N ILE A 190 -9.60 -0.96 -20.44
CA ILE A 190 -10.17 -0.03 -21.42
C ILE A 190 -9.78 1.41 -21.06
N TYR A 191 -10.06 1.86 -19.82
CA TYR A 191 -9.68 3.21 -19.39
C TYR A 191 -8.18 3.47 -19.54
N ARG A 192 -7.32 2.51 -19.19
CA ARG A 192 -5.86 2.65 -19.34
C ARG A 192 -5.42 2.81 -20.79
N LYS A 193 -6.10 2.13 -21.72
CA LYS A 193 -5.82 2.20 -23.15
C LYS A 193 -6.27 3.52 -23.74
N GLU A 194 -7.52 3.90 -23.48
CA GLU A 194 -8.12 5.11 -24.05
C GLU A 194 -7.51 6.39 -23.43
N LEU A 195 -7.12 6.36 -22.15
CA LEU A 195 -6.46 7.48 -21.47
C LEU A 195 -4.93 7.39 -21.48
N HIS A 196 -4.34 6.67 -22.44
CA HIS A 196 -2.90 6.37 -22.43
C HIS A 196 -2.02 7.63 -22.34
N GLU A 197 -2.27 8.61 -23.21
CA GLU A 197 -1.50 9.86 -23.28
C GLU A 197 -1.61 10.70 -21.99
N PRO A 198 -2.81 11.12 -21.52
CA PRO A 198 -2.91 11.91 -20.30
C PRO A 198 -2.44 11.15 -19.05
N LEU A 199 -2.59 9.82 -19.02
CA LEU A 199 -2.01 9.02 -17.95
C LEU A 199 -0.48 9.03 -18.00
N SER A 200 0.15 9.00 -19.18
CA SER A 200 1.61 9.07 -19.30
C SER A 200 2.15 10.37 -18.74
N GLU A 201 1.55 11.50 -19.11
CA GLU A 201 1.94 12.83 -18.63
C GLU A 201 1.81 12.93 -17.09
N LEU A 202 0.67 12.51 -16.54
CA LEU A 202 0.45 12.52 -15.09
C LEU A 202 1.44 11.61 -14.36
N ARG A 203 1.71 10.42 -14.91
CA ARG A 203 2.69 9.47 -14.35
C ARG A 203 4.10 10.07 -14.36
N GLU A 204 4.49 10.76 -15.42
CA GLU A 204 5.80 11.39 -15.55
C GLU A 204 5.98 12.53 -14.54
N ALA A 205 5.02 13.44 -14.45
CA ALA A 205 5.03 14.54 -13.48
C ALA A 205 5.13 14.02 -12.03
N LEU A 206 4.30 13.03 -11.66
CA LEU A 206 4.37 12.41 -10.34
C LEU A 206 5.70 11.66 -10.11
N SER A 207 6.22 10.97 -11.12
CA SER A 207 7.51 10.25 -11.00
C SER A 207 8.69 11.22 -10.88
N GLY A 208 8.62 12.40 -11.51
CA GLY A 208 9.56 13.50 -11.33
C GLY A 208 9.63 13.92 -9.87
N ALA A 209 8.51 14.38 -9.32
CA ALA A 209 8.41 14.79 -7.93
C ALA A 209 8.85 13.72 -6.92
N VAL A 210 8.51 12.44 -7.17
CA VAL A 210 8.93 11.34 -6.29
C VAL A 210 10.44 11.13 -6.30
N ARG A 211 11.09 11.26 -7.46
CA ARG A 211 12.56 11.16 -7.55
C ARG A 211 13.24 12.26 -6.74
N ASP A 212 12.72 13.48 -6.78
CA ASP A 212 13.28 14.60 -6.02
C ASP A 212 13.04 14.43 -4.51
N LEU A 213 11.84 13.98 -4.11
CA LEU A 213 11.55 13.67 -2.70
C LEU A 213 12.37 12.51 -2.14
N TYR A 214 12.75 11.52 -2.94
CA TYR A 214 13.69 10.47 -2.51
C TYR A 214 15.13 10.95 -2.43
N ARG A 215 15.51 12.00 -3.17
CA ARG A 215 16.81 12.65 -3.08
C ARG A 215 16.90 13.49 -1.80
N ASP A 216 15.89 14.31 -1.55
CA ASP A 216 15.74 15.10 -0.33
C ASP A 216 14.26 15.20 0.08
N SER A 217 13.89 14.47 1.14
CA SER A 217 12.52 14.42 1.63
C SER A 217 12.16 15.59 2.56
N ALA A 218 13.13 16.44 2.92
CA ALA A 218 12.91 17.62 3.74
C ALA A 218 12.60 18.86 2.88
N GLU A 219 13.17 18.93 1.69
CA GLU A 219 12.94 20.06 0.78
C GLU A 219 11.50 20.08 0.23
N PRO A 220 10.91 21.28 0.06
CA PRO A 220 9.67 21.43 -0.69
C PRO A 220 9.93 21.18 -2.18
N LEU A 221 8.93 20.67 -2.90
CA LEU A 221 8.99 20.67 -4.36
C LEU A 221 9.06 22.12 -4.87
N ASP A 222 9.81 22.32 -5.95
CA ASP A 222 9.81 23.61 -6.64
C ASP A 222 8.45 23.91 -7.29
N ARG A 223 8.25 25.17 -7.64
CA ARG A 223 6.97 25.65 -8.20
C ARG A 223 6.67 25.04 -9.57
N ASP A 224 7.69 24.72 -10.34
CA ASP A 224 7.53 24.22 -11.71
C ASP A 224 7.01 22.77 -11.66
N SER A 225 7.59 21.94 -10.80
CA SER A 225 7.12 20.57 -10.51
C SER A 225 5.67 20.54 -10.03
N LEU A 226 5.28 21.48 -9.16
CA LEU A 226 3.90 21.60 -8.70
C LEU A 226 2.95 21.99 -9.85
N ALA A 227 3.36 22.95 -10.69
CA ALA A 227 2.58 23.39 -11.84
C ALA A 227 2.42 22.27 -12.90
N GLU A 228 3.46 21.47 -13.14
CA GLU A 228 3.45 20.31 -14.02
C GLU A 228 2.45 19.25 -13.54
N ILE A 229 2.47 18.90 -12.24
CA ILE A 229 1.51 17.96 -11.66
C ILE A 229 0.07 18.46 -11.82
N GLU A 230 -0.19 19.73 -11.51
CA GLU A 230 -1.52 20.30 -11.67
C GLU A 230 -1.98 20.35 -13.13
N HIS A 231 -1.08 20.68 -14.06
CA HIS A 231 -1.37 20.70 -15.48
C HIS A 231 -1.74 19.30 -15.99
N ALA A 232 -0.93 18.28 -15.70
CA ALA A 232 -1.19 16.91 -16.10
C ALA A 232 -2.46 16.34 -15.44
N ALA A 233 -2.73 16.69 -14.18
CA ALA A 233 -3.96 16.29 -13.51
C ALA A 233 -5.22 16.89 -14.16
N ARG A 234 -5.15 18.15 -14.62
CA ARG A 234 -6.24 18.80 -15.36
C ARG A 234 -6.45 18.15 -16.73
N ALA A 235 -5.38 17.90 -17.49
CA ALA A 235 -5.44 17.22 -18.78
C ALA A 235 -6.10 15.84 -18.64
N TYR A 236 -5.63 15.05 -17.66
CA TYR A 236 -6.26 13.77 -17.32
C TYR A 236 -7.74 13.89 -16.98
N SER A 237 -8.12 14.88 -16.18
CA SER A 237 -9.52 15.02 -15.78
C SER A 237 -10.44 15.34 -16.96
N MET A 238 -10.00 16.22 -17.87
CA MET A 238 -10.75 16.59 -19.06
C MET A 238 -10.98 15.37 -19.98
N GLU A 239 -9.92 14.61 -20.28
CA GLU A 239 -10.01 13.44 -21.14
C GLU A 239 -10.82 12.30 -20.49
N PHE A 240 -10.69 12.13 -19.18
CA PHE A 240 -11.50 11.16 -18.44
C PHE A 240 -13.00 11.50 -18.54
N ASP A 241 -13.36 12.77 -18.36
CA ASP A 241 -14.76 13.20 -18.41
C ASP A 241 -15.35 13.06 -19.82
N ALA A 242 -14.58 13.34 -20.88
CA ALA A 242 -14.99 13.11 -22.26
C ALA A 242 -15.23 11.61 -22.53
N LEU A 243 -14.26 10.75 -22.17
CA LEU A 243 -14.39 9.30 -22.31
C LEU A 243 -15.59 8.74 -21.52
N ARG A 244 -15.83 9.27 -20.31
CA ARG A 244 -16.96 8.86 -19.47
C ARG A 244 -18.30 9.11 -20.17
N GLU A 245 -18.44 10.23 -20.88
CA GLU A 245 -19.66 10.55 -21.63
C GLU A 245 -19.89 9.56 -22.77
N ASP A 246 -18.84 9.26 -23.54
CA ASP A 246 -18.88 8.29 -24.64
C ASP A 246 -19.24 6.88 -24.14
N MET A 247 -18.61 6.43 -23.05
CA MET A 247 -18.85 5.10 -22.49
C MET A 247 -20.23 4.96 -21.82
N ALA A 248 -20.84 6.07 -21.39
CA ALA A 248 -22.19 6.06 -20.82
C ALA A 248 -23.26 5.90 -21.91
N SER A 249 -23.02 6.36 -23.14
CA SER A 249 -23.94 6.17 -24.26
C SER A 249 -23.99 4.74 -24.80
N ASP A 250 -22.92 3.95 -24.60
CA ASP A 250 -22.77 2.60 -25.17
C ASP A 250 -23.16 1.46 -24.20
N ALA A 251 -23.46 1.75 -22.93
CA ALA A 251 -23.75 0.72 -21.93
C ALA A 251 -25.16 0.12 -22.14
N GLY A 252 -25.21 -1.17 -22.53
CA GLY A 252 -26.45 -1.95 -22.56
C GLY A 252 -27.02 -2.19 -21.15
N ASP A 253 -28.32 -2.47 -21.06
CA ASP A 253 -29.08 -2.56 -19.79
C ASP A 253 -28.56 -3.61 -18.77
N ASP A 254 -27.73 -4.58 -19.21
CA ASP A 254 -27.22 -5.70 -18.39
C ASP A 254 -25.77 -5.54 -17.89
N GLU A 255 -25.06 -4.45 -18.21
CA GLU A 255 -23.68 -4.26 -17.71
C GLU A 255 -23.64 -3.77 -16.25
N VAL A 256 -22.65 -4.27 -15.48
CA VAL A 256 -22.39 -3.82 -14.10
C VAL A 256 -22.09 -2.31 -14.13
N ARG A 257 -22.97 -1.52 -13.51
CA ARG A 257 -22.83 -0.07 -13.46
C ARG A 257 -21.53 0.33 -12.77
N LEU A 258 -20.67 1.03 -13.50
CA LEU A 258 -19.52 1.69 -12.89
C LEU A 258 -19.98 2.76 -11.91
N ILE A 259 -19.20 2.90 -10.84
CA ILE A 259 -19.36 3.98 -9.89
C ILE A 259 -18.22 4.96 -10.17
N ASP A 260 -18.56 6.06 -10.82
CA ASP A 260 -17.65 7.17 -10.97
C ASP A 260 -17.46 7.86 -9.62
N ALA A 261 -16.22 8.24 -9.34
CA ALA A 261 -15.87 8.97 -8.13
C ALA A 261 -14.77 9.98 -8.44
N THR A 262 -14.91 11.19 -7.93
CA THR A 262 -13.77 12.09 -7.81
C THR A 262 -12.95 11.63 -6.60
N MET A 263 -11.63 11.58 -6.72
CA MET A 263 -10.73 11.20 -5.64
C MET A 263 -9.67 12.28 -5.46
N THR A 264 -9.36 12.61 -4.20
CA THR A 264 -8.16 13.38 -3.88
C THR A 264 -6.98 12.44 -3.74
N LEU A 265 -5.87 12.82 -4.37
CA LEU A 265 -4.57 12.18 -4.26
C LEU A 265 -3.64 13.13 -3.54
N SER A 266 -3.24 12.77 -2.32
CA SER A 266 -2.27 13.55 -1.55
C SER A 266 -0.92 12.87 -1.60
N LEU A 267 0.06 13.51 -2.23
CA LEU A 267 1.45 13.07 -2.18
C LEU A 267 2.04 13.46 -0.83
N THR A 268 2.59 12.51 -0.09
CA THR A 268 3.16 12.74 1.23
C THR A 268 4.51 12.02 1.38
N ALA A 269 5.36 12.56 2.25
CA ALA A 269 6.58 11.91 2.70
C ALA A 269 6.42 11.54 4.19
N ALA A 270 6.77 10.31 4.55
CA ALA A 270 6.74 9.84 5.93
C ALA A 270 8.05 9.10 6.26
N PRO A 271 8.46 9.01 7.53
CA PRO A 271 9.52 8.08 7.94
C PRO A 271 9.18 6.64 7.50
N VAL A 272 10.16 5.86 7.05
CA VAL A 272 9.93 4.47 6.59
C VAL A 272 9.33 3.57 7.68
N ASP A 273 9.52 3.91 8.95
CA ASP A 273 9.01 3.21 10.13
C ASP A 273 7.71 3.84 10.70
N ALA A 274 7.05 4.73 9.95
CA ALA A 274 5.85 5.44 10.40
C ALA A 274 4.73 4.50 10.85
N VAL A 275 4.52 3.38 10.14
CA VAL A 275 3.55 2.34 10.50
C VAL A 275 3.85 1.73 11.88
N LEU A 276 5.11 1.42 12.17
CA LEU A 276 5.48 0.84 13.47
C LEU A 276 5.33 1.86 14.61
N ARG A 277 5.73 3.12 14.37
CA ARG A 277 5.55 4.22 15.33
C ARG A 277 4.08 4.50 15.61
N SER A 278 3.23 4.43 14.59
CA SER A 278 1.79 4.62 14.72
C SER A 278 1.13 3.44 15.44
N GLY A 279 1.57 2.21 15.19
CA GLY A 279 1.19 1.00 15.92
C GLY A 279 1.51 1.09 17.42
N LEU A 280 2.74 1.50 17.78
CA LEU A 280 3.11 1.76 19.17
C LEU A 280 2.23 2.83 19.82
N THR A 281 1.89 3.88 19.07
CA THR A 281 1.01 4.95 19.55
C THR A 281 -0.41 4.41 19.79
N ALA A 282 -0.95 3.60 18.89
CA ALA A 282 -2.26 2.97 19.04
C ALA A 282 -2.30 2.00 20.22
N MET A 283 -1.26 1.19 20.41
CA MET A 283 -1.16 0.28 21.57
C MET A 283 -1.18 1.02 22.90
N ARG A 284 -0.51 2.17 23.00
CA ARG A 284 -0.56 3.02 24.20
C ARG A 284 -1.96 3.54 24.48
N VAL A 285 -2.71 3.91 23.44
CA VAL A 285 -4.11 4.36 23.57
C VAL A 285 -5.00 3.23 24.06
N LEU A 286 -4.82 2.00 23.54
CA LEU A 286 -5.64 0.84 23.91
C LEU A 286 -5.33 0.33 25.33
N THR A 287 -4.07 0.36 25.75
CA THR A 287 -3.63 -0.13 27.07
C THR A 287 -3.78 0.91 28.19
N GLY A 288 -4.09 2.16 27.86
CA GLY A 288 -4.29 3.23 28.85
C GLY A 288 -3.02 3.67 29.59
N VAL A 289 -1.83 3.23 29.16
CA VAL A 289 -0.56 3.56 29.82
C VAL A 289 -0.20 5.03 29.57
N PRO A 290 -0.06 5.87 30.60
CA PRO A 290 0.21 7.29 30.44
C PRO A 290 1.59 7.58 29.83
N ARG A 291 1.64 8.59 28.95
CA ARG A 291 2.81 9.02 28.14
C ARG A 291 4.09 9.33 28.93
N LYS A 292 4.03 9.43 30.26
CA LYS A 292 5.11 9.95 31.12
C LYS A 292 6.20 8.93 31.48
N GLU A 293 5.91 7.63 31.43
CA GLU A 293 6.86 6.60 31.92
C GLU A 293 8.01 6.28 30.97
N LEU A 294 7.96 6.74 29.71
CA LEU A 294 9.00 6.48 28.70
C LEU A 294 9.94 7.67 28.44
N SER A 295 9.79 8.78 29.17
CA SER A 295 10.77 9.88 29.14
C SER A 295 12.01 9.62 30.01
N GLY A 296 12.14 8.42 30.56
CA GLY A 296 13.40 7.93 31.12
C GLY A 296 14.48 8.04 30.06
N ARG A 297 15.28 9.11 30.14
CA ARG A 297 16.49 9.33 29.36
C ARG A 297 17.36 8.07 29.43
N HIS A 298 17.29 7.22 28.41
CA HIS A 298 18.45 6.45 28.01
C HIS A 298 19.39 7.46 27.36
N GLN A 299 20.28 8.06 28.17
CA GLN A 299 21.56 8.50 27.63
C GLN A 299 22.23 7.25 27.05
N PRO A 300 22.70 7.26 25.80
CA PRO A 300 23.47 6.15 25.28
C PRO A 300 24.75 6.09 26.12
N GLU A 301 24.88 5.05 26.94
CA GLU A 301 26.16 4.75 27.57
C GLU A 301 27.18 4.51 26.44
N SER A 302 28.11 5.46 26.34
CA SER A 302 29.30 5.36 25.53
C SER A 302 30.14 4.20 26.06
N GLY A 303 30.14 3.06 25.37
CA GLY A 303 31.06 1.97 25.72
C GLY A 303 30.73 0.61 25.13
N VAL A 304 31.11 0.40 23.86
CA VAL A 304 31.53 -0.93 23.34
C VAL A 304 30.46 -2.02 23.17
N ALA A 305 29.18 -1.79 23.49
CA ALA A 305 28.11 -2.77 23.20
C ALA A 305 27.53 -2.62 21.77
N ALA A 306 27.83 -3.63 20.96
CA ALA A 306 27.20 -4.00 19.69
C ALA A 306 27.45 -3.10 18.48
N LEU A 307 28.14 -3.68 17.49
CA LEU A 307 27.85 -3.51 16.07
C LEU A 307 26.39 -3.91 15.79
N ALA A 308 25.41 -3.23 16.42
CA ALA A 308 24.02 -3.32 16.02
C ALA A 308 24.02 -2.90 14.55
N ARG A 309 23.70 -3.85 13.66
CA ARG A 309 23.52 -3.58 12.24
C ARG A 309 22.50 -2.44 12.15
N ARG A 310 22.99 -1.21 11.96
CA ARG A 310 22.11 -0.07 11.70
C ARG A 310 21.24 -0.48 10.52
N ASP A 311 19.94 -0.37 10.72
CA ASP A 311 19.00 -0.64 9.67
C ASP A 311 19.33 0.26 8.48
N ALA A 312 19.56 -0.32 7.30
CA ALA A 312 20.02 0.41 6.11
C ALA A 312 19.03 1.50 5.66
N LEU A 313 17.78 1.41 6.11
CA LEU A 313 16.71 2.37 5.82
C LEU A 313 16.45 3.33 7.00
N GLU A 314 17.21 3.26 8.08
CA GLU A 314 17.04 4.15 9.22
C GLU A 314 17.19 5.62 8.79
N GLY A 315 16.21 6.46 9.17
CA GLY A 315 16.16 7.87 8.81
C GLY A 315 15.72 8.16 7.37
N ARG A 316 15.48 7.14 6.53
CA ARG A 316 14.91 7.32 5.18
C ARG A 316 13.42 7.62 5.27
N SER A 317 12.91 8.26 4.21
CA SER A 317 11.49 8.47 4.01
C SER A 317 10.93 7.49 2.98
N VAL A 318 9.66 7.14 3.15
CA VAL A 318 8.82 6.53 2.13
C VAL A 318 7.89 7.60 1.56
N ILE A 319 7.71 7.58 0.24
CA ILE A 319 6.77 8.49 -0.43
C ILE A 319 5.46 7.74 -0.63
N THR A 320 4.36 8.35 -0.20
CA THR A 320 3.03 7.73 -0.29
C THR A 320 2.06 8.62 -1.06
N LEU A 321 1.13 7.99 -1.76
CA LEU A 321 -0.02 8.64 -2.39
C LEU A 321 -1.27 8.24 -1.62
N VAL A 322 -1.83 9.16 -0.84
CA VAL A 322 -3.02 8.92 -0.02
C VAL A 322 -4.26 9.23 -0.85
N VAL A 323 -5.12 8.23 -1.02
CA VAL A 323 -6.35 8.30 -1.81
C VAL A 323 -7.56 8.50 -0.90
N LYS A 324 -8.31 9.56 -1.17
CA LYS A 324 -9.57 9.85 -0.48
C LYS A 324 -10.67 10.16 -1.50
N PRO A 325 -11.70 9.31 -1.64
CA PRO A 325 -12.89 9.63 -2.44
C PRO A 325 -13.58 10.91 -1.95
N LEU A 326 -14.02 11.73 -2.90
CA LEU A 326 -14.89 12.87 -2.72
C LEU A 326 -16.31 12.46 -3.10
N GLY A 327 -17.22 12.48 -2.13
CA GLY A 327 -18.66 12.40 -2.38
C GLY A 327 -19.22 11.06 -2.88
N ARG A 328 -19.41 10.08 -1.99
CA ARG A 328 -20.63 9.24 -1.80
C ARG A 328 -20.41 8.21 -0.67
N PRO A 329 -21.47 7.76 0.02
CA PRO A 329 -22.18 8.46 1.10
C PRO A 329 -21.99 7.72 2.45
N ASN A 330 -22.52 8.26 3.55
CA ASN A 330 -22.80 7.43 4.72
C ASN A 330 -23.56 6.17 4.27
N ALA A 331 -22.89 5.01 4.29
CA ALA A 331 -23.59 3.75 4.34
C ALA A 331 -24.38 3.79 5.65
N SER A 332 -25.70 3.96 5.52
CA SER A 332 -26.58 3.70 6.65
C SER A 332 -26.27 2.30 7.16
N LYS A 333 -26.07 2.22 8.48
CA LYS A 333 -26.15 0.97 9.22
C LYS A 333 -27.37 0.19 8.70
N ARG A 334 -27.13 -0.94 8.04
CA ARG A 334 -28.14 -2.00 7.90
C ARG A 334 -27.74 -3.14 8.80
#